data_AF-A0A344U3G2-F1
#
_entry.id   AF-A0A344U3G2-F1
#
_cell.length_a   1.000
_cell.length_b   1.000
_cell.length_c   1.000
_cell.angle_alpha   90.00
_cell.angle_beta   90.00
_cell.angle_gamma   90.00
#
_symmetry.space_group_name_H-M   'P 1'
#
loop_
_entity.id
_entity.type
_entity.pdbx_description
1 polymer ?
#
loop_
_entity_poly.entity_id
_entity_poly.type
_entity_poly.pdbx_seq_one_letter_code
_entity_poly.pdbx_strand_id
1 'polypeptide(L)'
;MFGISEIAIIAIVLILFLGAKKLPELARSMGTSARILKSEARAMKNMPATPGAAGPASGAGHVIEPDAVIIPHPAHQADNDTPRR
;
A
#
# COMPACT_ATOMS: atom_id res chain seq x y z
N MET A 1 -23.92 -3.68 -32.31
CA MET A 1 -22.81 -4.54 -31.87
C MET A 1 -21.57 -3.68 -31.59
N PHE A 2 -21.76 -2.58 -30.87
CA PHE A 2 -20.78 -1.54 -30.62
C PHE A 2 -21.06 -1.10 -29.19
N GLY A 3 -20.09 -1.22 -28.29
CA GLY A 3 -20.32 -1.11 -26.85
C GLY A 3 -19.03 -1.35 -26.10
N ILE A 4 -18.65 -2.63 -25.95
CA ILE A 4 -17.36 -2.96 -25.31
C ILE A 4 -16.19 -2.63 -26.26
N SER A 5 -16.36 -2.87 -27.56
CA SER A 5 -15.33 -2.64 -28.58
C SER A 5 -14.94 -1.15 -28.72
N GLU A 6 -15.90 -0.23 -28.88
CA GLU A 6 -15.61 1.22 -28.86
C GLU A 6 -14.95 1.67 -27.57
N ILE A 7 -15.49 1.24 -26.42
CA ILE A 7 -14.94 1.65 -25.12
C ILE A 7 -13.50 1.16 -24.98
N ALA A 8 -13.19 -0.05 -25.42
CA ALA A 8 -11.83 -0.57 -25.41
C ALA A 8 -10.89 0.29 -26.28
N ILE A 9 -11.32 0.68 -27.48
CA ILE A 9 -10.51 1.53 -28.37
C ILE A 9 -10.28 2.90 -27.73
N ILE A 10 -11.32 3.55 -27.20
CA ILE A 10 -11.21 4.86 -26.54
C ILE A 10 -10.30 4.79 -25.33
N ALA A 11 -10.44 3.74 -24.51
CA ALA A 11 -9.58 3.52 -23.35
C ALA A 11 -8.12 3.42 -23.77
N ILE A 12 -7.80 2.61 -24.80
CA ILE A 12 -6.43 2.46 -25.32
C ILE A 12 -5.84 3.81 -25.75
N VAL A 13 -6.61 4.62 -26.47
CA VAL A 13 -6.18 5.98 -26.88
C VAL A 13 -5.90 6.85 -25.66
N LEU A 14 -6.77 6.84 -24.64
CA LEU A 14 -6.54 7.53 -23.37
C LEU A 14 -5.26 7.03 -22.66
N ILE A 15 -4.99 5.72 -22.65
CA ILE A 15 -3.76 5.18 -22.05
C ILE A 15 -2.51 5.69 -22.77
N LEU A 16 -2.54 5.78 -24.09
CA LEU A 16 -1.44 6.30 -24.88
C LEU A 16 -1.19 7.78 -24.58
N PHE A 17 -2.25 8.58 -24.44
CA PHE A 17 -2.15 10.01 -24.09
C PHE A 17 -1.74 10.25 -22.63
N LEU A 18 -2.32 9.51 -21.68
CA LEU A 18 -2.02 9.63 -20.24
C LEU A 18 -0.69 8.95 -19.87
N GLY A 19 -0.22 8.02 -20.69
CA GLY A 19 0.95 7.20 -20.43
C GLY A 19 0.62 5.95 -19.61
N ALA A 20 1.13 4.79 -20.06
CA ALA A 20 0.86 3.48 -19.46
C ALA A 20 1.25 3.37 -17.97
N LYS A 21 2.14 4.24 -17.47
CA LYS A 21 2.55 4.27 -16.05
C LYS A 21 1.62 5.11 -15.16
N LYS A 22 0.89 6.08 -15.73
CA LYS A 22 0.04 7.03 -14.97
C LYS A 22 -1.32 6.44 -14.63
N LEU A 23 -1.90 5.62 -15.50
CA LEU A 23 -3.16 4.93 -15.21
C LEU A 23 -3.12 3.98 -14.00
N PRO A 24 -2.14 3.08 -13.87
CA PRO A 24 -2.05 2.23 -12.68
C PRO A 24 -1.73 3.04 -11.42
N GLU A 25 -0.96 4.12 -11.53
CA GLU A 25 -0.69 5.05 -10.43
C GLU A 25 -1.97 5.75 -9.94
N LEU A 26 -2.80 6.24 -10.87
CA LEU A 26 -4.09 6.86 -10.58
C LEU A 26 -5.10 5.86 -9.99
N ALA A 27 -5.20 4.67 -10.57
CA ALA A 27 -6.08 3.62 -10.04
C ALA A 27 -5.66 3.18 -8.63
N ARG A 28 -4.35 3.10 -8.35
CA ARG A 28 -3.80 2.68 -7.06
C ARG A 28 -3.94 3.74 -5.97
N SER A 29 -3.73 5.01 -6.32
CA SER A 29 -3.97 6.15 -5.40
C SER A 29 -5.46 6.32 -5.11
N MET A 30 -6.32 6.32 -6.13
CA MET A 30 -7.78 6.44 -5.94
C MET A 30 -8.38 5.22 -5.23
N GLY A 31 -7.89 4.01 -5.50
CA GLY A 31 -8.35 2.78 -4.84
C GLY A 31 -8.05 2.77 -3.33
N THR A 32 -6.92 3.34 -2.93
CA THR A 32 -6.55 3.45 -1.51
C THR A 32 -7.51 4.37 -0.76
N SER A 33 -7.78 5.57 -1.28
CA SER A 33 -8.74 6.51 -0.67
C SER A 33 -10.16 5.93 -0.67
N ALA A 34 -10.60 5.33 -1.79
CA ALA A 34 -11.93 4.71 -1.88
C ALA A 34 -12.12 3.57 -0.88
N ARG A 35 -11.05 2.84 -0.51
CA ARG A 35 -11.11 1.78 0.50
C ARG A 35 -11.35 2.34 1.91
N ILE A 36 -10.68 3.45 2.26
CA ILE A 36 -10.89 4.14 3.54
C ILE A 36 -12.34 4.64 3.62
N LEU A 37 -12.79 5.34 2.59
CA LEU A 37 -14.17 5.85 2.53
C LEU A 37 -15.19 4.69 2.55
N LYS A 38 -14.89 3.56 1.90
CA LYS A 38 -15.75 2.36 1.95
C LYS A 38 -15.78 1.73 3.34
N SER A 39 -14.67 1.70 4.08
CA SER A 39 -14.66 1.19 5.46
C SER A 39 -15.40 2.12 6.42
N GLU A 40 -15.24 3.43 6.29
CA GLU A 40 -15.95 4.41 7.11
C GLU A 40 -17.44 4.44 6.76
N ALA A 41 -17.79 4.46 5.48
CA ALA A 41 -19.18 4.36 5.02
C ALA A 41 -19.83 3.03 5.43
N ARG A 42 -19.07 1.92 5.50
CA ARG A 42 -19.58 0.66 6.07
C ARG A 42 -19.76 0.73 7.58
N ALA A 43 -18.89 1.39 8.33
CA ALA A 43 -19.08 1.58 9.77
C ALA A 43 -20.34 2.41 10.07
N MET A 44 -20.64 3.39 9.21
CA MET A 44 -21.87 4.17 9.32
C MET A 44 -23.12 3.40 8.85
N LYS A 45 -22.97 2.49 7.88
CA LYS A 45 -24.10 1.77 7.26
C LYS A 45 -24.38 0.39 7.87
N ASN A 46 -23.41 -0.24 8.53
CA ASN A 46 -23.48 -1.62 8.99
C ASN A 46 -23.08 -1.76 10.48
N MET A 47 -23.99 -1.45 11.39
CA MET A 47 -24.17 -2.30 12.56
C MET A 47 -25.00 -3.51 12.12
N PRO A 48 -24.75 -4.75 12.58
CA PRO A 48 -23.57 -5.60 12.40
C PRO A 48 -23.60 -6.44 11.10
N ALA A 49 -22.45 -6.61 10.43
CA ALA A 49 -22.14 -7.77 9.60
C ALA A 49 -20.64 -7.80 9.29
N THR A 50 -19.88 -8.47 10.16
CA THR A 50 -18.50 -8.92 9.86
C THR A 50 -18.59 -10.11 8.91
N PRO A 51 -17.88 -10.06 7.78
CA PRO A 51 -16.90 -11.12 7.55
C PRO A 51 -15.56 -10.56 7.04
N GLY A 52 -14.51 -10.98 7.73
CA GLY A 52 -13.33 -11.58 7.09
C GLY A 52 -12.52 -10.68 6.17
N ALA A 53 -11.42 -10.18 6.72
CA ALA A 53 -10.34 -9.55 6.00
C ALA A 53 -9.76 -10.48 4.91
N ALA A 54 -10.25 -10.34 3.68
CA ALA A 54 -9.43 -10.59 2.50
C ALA A 54 -8.77 -9.26 2.13
N GLY A 55 -7.61 -8.98 2.71
CA GLY A 55 -6.74 -7.90 2.24
C GLY A 55 -6.07 -8.37 0.95
N PRO A 56 -6.35 -7.76 -0.22
CA PRO A 56 -5.53 -8.02 -1.39
C PRO A 56 -4.20 -7.31 -1.17
N ALA A 57 -3.12 -8.08 -1.32
CA ALA A 57 -1.74 -7.64 -1.28
C ALA A 57 -1.59 -6.24 -1.92
N SER A 58 -1.14 -5.28 -1.10
CA SER A 58 -0.60 -4.03 -1.62
C SER A 58 0.59 -4.44 -2.47
N GLY A 59 0.44 -4.29 -3.78
CA GLY A 59 1.33 -4.91 -4.75
C GLY A 59 2.80 -4.55 -4.54
N ALA A 60 3.62 -5.42 -5.11
CA ALA A 60 5.01 -5.19 -5.42
C ALA A 60 5.31 -3.72 -5.76
N GLY A 61 6.37 -3.20 -5.13
CA GLY A 61 6.82 -1.82 -5.30
C GLY A 61 7.38 -1.13 -4.05
N HIS A 62 7.78 -1.84 -2.99
CA HIS A 62 8.71 -1.30 -2.00
C HIS A 62 9.47 -2.43 -1.28
N VAL A 63 10.42 -3.05 -1.99
CA VAL A 63 11.60 -3.61 -1.32
C VAL A 63 12.57 -2.43 -1.21
N ILE A 64 12.46 -1.67 -0.12
CA ILE A 64 13.69 -1.17 0.49
C ILE A 64 14.05 -2.26 1.47
N GLU A 65 15.06 -3.04 1.11
CA GLU A 65 15.79 -3.87 2.03
C GLU A 65 16.79 -2.90 2.70
N PRO A 66 16.59 -2.46 3.96
CA PRO A 66 17.71 -2.04 4.78
C PRO A 66 18.40 -3.32 5.26
N ASP A 67 19.00 -4.07 4.34
CA ASP A 67 20.01 -5.05 4.74
C ASP A 67 21.33 -4.32 4.99
N ALA A 68 22.03 -4.78 6.02
CA ALA A 68 23.24 -4.22 6.61
C ALA A 68 23.01 -2.90 7.37
N VAL A 69 22.85 -2.87 8.70
CA VAL A 69 23.67 -3.59 9.67
C VAL A 69 22.94 -3.66 11.01
N ILE A 70 22.47 -4.85 11.39
CA ILE A 70 22.39 -5.26 12.80
C ILE A 70 23.79 -5.79 13.13
N ILE A 71 24.70 -4.93 13.59
CA ILE A 71 25.82 -5.42 14.41
C ILE A 71 25.21 -5.51 15.82
N PRO A 72 25.00 -6.71 16.39
CA PRO A 72 25.07 -6.83 17.84
C PRO A 72 26.52 -6.50 18.19
N HIS A 73 26.79 -5.30 18.72
CA HIS A 73 28.08 -5.00 19.34
C HIS A 73 27.90 -5.17 20.85
N PRO A 74 28.17 -6.37 21.40
CA PRO A 74 28.26 -6.53 22.85
C PRO A 74 29.61 -5.95 23.29
N ALA A 75 29.72 -4.62 23.43
CA ALA A 75 30.90 -4.02 24.05
C ALA A 75 30.71 -2.59 24.64
N HIS A 76 29.54 -2.28 25.21
CA HIS A 76 29.42 -1.16 26.16
C HIS A 76 28.80 -1.59 27.49
N GLN A 77 29.20 -2.77 27.98
CA GLN A 77 29.03 -3.25 29.36
C GLN A 77 30.37 -3.14 30.10
N ALA A 78 30.98 -1.96 30.12
CA ALA A 78 32.24 -1.73 30.83
C ALA A 78 32.45 -0.24 31.13
N ASP A 79 31.60 0.37 31.96
CA ASP A 79 31.95 1.64 32.65
C ASP A 79 30.96 2.09 33.75
N ASN A 80 30.37 1.20 34.58
CA ASN A 80 29.62 1.73 35.72
C ASN A 80 29.59 0.90 37.02
N ASP A 81 30.60 0.06 37.22
CA ASP A 81 30.89 -0.54 38.54
C ASP A 81 31.94 0.29 39.30
N THR A 82 31.67 1.58 39.53
CA THR A 82 32.45 2.38 40.49
C THR A 82 31.57 2.93 41.62
N PRO A 83 31.25 2.12 42.64
CA PRO A 83 31.07 2.60 44.00
C PRO A 83 32.35 2.26 44.78
N ARG A 84 33.41 3.04 44.58
CA ARG A 84 34.64 2.96 45.37
C ARG A 84 35.06 4.37 45.78
N ARG A 85 34.41 4.91 46.81
CA ARG A 85 34.97 5.68 47.94
C ARG A 85 33.85 6.16 48.85
#